data_AF-M2B005-F1
#
_entry.id   AF-M2B005-F1
#
_cell.length_a   1.000
_cell.length_b   1.000
_cell.length_c   1.000
_cell.angle_alpha   90.00
_cell.angle_beta   90.00
_cell.angle_gamma   90.00
#
_symmetry.space_group_name_H-M   'P 1'
#
loop_
_entity.id
_entity.type
_entity.pdbx_description
1 polymer ?
#
loop_
_entity_poly.entity_id
_entity_poly.type
_entity_poly.pdbx_seq_one_letter_code
_entity_poly.pdbx_strand_id
1 'polypeptide(L)'
;MGLSKMKRKHSGFTLVELLVVIAIIGVLVGLLLPAVQAAREAARRMSCSNNFKQIGLGIHNYHSAYNGMPIHGTGTDRVGGQQIYAGDNRTDSINRRGSFLISVLPFIEQQALWEQISNPLGFNADGSTRATPWQAMGPGVARIDYGPWGTTIPTFRCPSDPGSGLPSLGRTNYGACTGDSSVMSREGPINVTLESRGATVPYTENNSTLSQRSRKVHRGMFVMTRRMKFRDTLDGLSNTIMCGELATDLGDRDVRTSFPTANAYNDRSGHGRAECRRNPRYMDQFHDPARPQFWIAAAGSSVNVANSRGYRWHDAVHMHSQVHTILPPNSGVCTGGYTSNDSNVTVSSRHQGGAHVLMGDGAVKFVTDSIEAGNSNQAMISYHGSPATVAGAQSPYGLWGALGTRANKEVIDSEF
;
A
#
# COMPACT_ATOMS: atom_id res chain seq x y z
N MET A 1 -44.92 -19.66 -70.18
CA MET A 1 -44.56 -20.51 -69.03
C MET A 1 -44.47 -19.60 -67.79
N GLY A 2 -45.55 -19.51 -67.00
CA GLY A 2 -45.60 -18.59 -65.85
C GLY A 2 -45.10 -19.27 -64.57
N LEU A 3 -44.07 -18.72 -63.93
CA LEU A 3 -43.63 -19.16 -62.60
C LEU A 3 -44.59 -18.63 -61.52
N SER A 4 -45.23 -19.55 -60.80
CA SER A 4 -46.03 -19.27 -59.61
C SER A 4 -45.13 -18.88 -58.44
N LYS A 5 -45.30 -17.65 -57.93
CA LYS A 5 -44.64 -17.15 -56.71
C LYS A 5 -45.29 -17.81 -55.49
N MET A 6 -44.56 -18.71 -54.81
CA MET A 6 -44.98 -19.21 -53.48
C MET A 6 -45.04 -18.06 -52.47
N LYS A 7 -46.25 -17.65 -52.08
CA LYS A 7 -46.47 -16.75 -50.95
C LYS A 7 -46.01 -17.44 -49.67
N ARG A 8 -44.90 -16.98 -49.07
CA ARG A 8 -44.55 -17.31 -47.69
C ARG A 8 -45.66 -16.76 -46.78
N LYS A 9 -46.40 -17.65 -46.12
CA LYS A 9 -47.31 -17.27 -45.03
C LYS A 9 -46.44 -16.78 -43.86
N HIS A 10 -46.43 -15.49 -43.60
CA HIS A 10 -45.94 -14.96 -42.34
C HIS A 10 -47.01 -15.27 -41.28
N SER A 11 -46.71 -16.17 -40.34
CA SER A 11 -47.50 -16.31 -39.12
C SER A 11 -47.29 -15.05 -38.28
N GLY A 12 -48.35 -14.28 -38.06
CA GLY A 12 -48.33 -13.12 -37.16
C GLY A 12 -48.16 -13.60 -35.72
N PHE A 13 -47.26 -12.95 -34.98
CA PHE A 13 -46.99 -13.23 -33.58
C PHE A 13 -48.11 -12.61 -32.72
N THR A 14 -48.69 -13.36 -31.79
CA THR A 14 -49.73 -12.84 -30.90
C THR A 14 -49.09 -12.03 -29.76
N LEU A 15 -49.80 -11.01 -29.26
CA LEU A 15 -49.34 -10.18 -28.15
C LEU A 15 -49.02 -11.02 -26.89
N VAL A 16 -49.77 -12.11 -26.69
CA VAL A 16 -49.58 -13.04 -25.57
C VAL A 16 -48.26 -13.80 -25.69
N GLU A 17 -47.91 -14.30 -26.88
CA GLU A 17 -46.63 -14.99 -27.11
C GLU A 17 -45.43 -14.07 -26.85
N LEU A 18 -45.54 -12.78 -27.22
CA LEU A 18 -44.50 -11.79 -26.93
C LEU A 18 -44.35 -11.52 -25.43
N LEU A 19 -45.47 -11.38 -24.74
CA LEU A 19 -45.47 -11.10 -23.30
C LEU A 19 -44.86 -12.26 -22.51
N VAL A 20 -45.19 -13.52 -22.86
CA VAL A 20 -44.62 -14.71 -22.23
C VAL A 20 -43.12 -14.80 -22.45
N VAL A 21 -42.63 -14.56 -23.66
CA VAL A 21 -41.19 -14.59 -23.97
C VAL A 21 -40.44 -13.53 -23.17
N ILE A 22 -40.96 -12.30 -23.10
CA ILE A 22 -40.35 -11.23 -22.30
C ILE A 22 -40.37 -11.59 -20.81
N ALA A 23 -41.46 -12.19 -20.30
CA ALA A 23 -41.54 -12.65 -18.91
C ALA A 23 -40.49 -13.72 -18.59
N ILE A 24 -40.31 -14.72 -19.46
CA ILE A 24 -39.30 -15.77 -19.28
C ILE A 24 -37.89 -15.19 -19.32
N ILE A 25 -37.57 -14.34 -20.31
CA ILE A 25 -36.27 -13.66 -20.39
C ILE A 25 -36.05 -12.81 -19.15
N GLY A 26 -37.07 -12.08 -18.68
CA GLY A 26 -37.02 -11.27 -17.47
C GLY A 26 -36.68 -12.10 -16.24
N VAL A 27 -37.31 -13.27 -16.06
CA VAL A 27 -37.01 -14.19 -14.96
C VAL A 27 -35.60 -14.77 -15.08
N LEU A 28 -35.20 -15.25 -16.26
CA LEU A 28 -33.86 -15.80 -16.48
C LEU A 28 -32.76 -14.76 -16.23
N VAL A 29 -32.90 -13.55 -16.76
CA VAL A 29 -31.96 -12.46 -16.53
C VAL A 29 -31.95 -12.04 -15.05
N GLY A 30 -33.13 -11.97 -14.42
CA GLY A 30 -33.26 -11.65 -12.99
C GLY A 30 -32.54 -12.64 -12.08
N LEU A 31 -32.53 -13.94 -12.43
CA LEU A 31 -31.81 -14.97 -11.68
C LEU A 31 -30.32 -15.03 -12.03
N LEU A 32 -29.93 -14.76 -13.28
CA LEU A 32 -28.55 -14.86 -13.75
C LEU A 32 -27.70 -13.63 -13.41
N LEU A 33 -28.28 -12.42 -13.37
CA LEU A 33 -27.51 -11.19 -13.16
C LEU A 33 -26.77 -11.19 -11.80
N PRO A 34 -27.40 -11.49 -10.65
CA PRO A 34 -26.68 -11.53 -9.37
C PRO A 34 -25.59 -12.60 -9.34
N ALA A 35 -25.88 -13.77 -9.93
CA ALA A 35 -24.94 -14.90 -9.98
C ALA A 35 -23.69 -14.57 -10.82
N VAL A 36 -23.86 -13.93 -11.98
CA VAL A 36 -22.74 -13.52 -12.84
C VAL A 36 -21.85 -12.49 -12.13
N GLN A 37 -22.43 -11.55 -11.37
CA GLN A 37 -21.62 -10.58 -10.62
C GLN A 37 -20.85 -11.23 -9.48
N ALA A 38 -21.47 -12.14 -8.72
CA ALA A 38 -20.80 -12.90 -7.67
C ALA A 38 -19.63 -13.74 -8.24
N ALA A 39 -19.84 -14.40 -9.38
CA ALA A 39 -18.81 -15.17 -10.06
C ALA A 39 -17.65 -14.28 -10.55
N ARG A 40 -17.96 -13.10 -11.12
CA ARG A 40 -16.95 -12.12 -11.54
C ARG A 40 -16.12 -11.64 -10.37
N GLU A 41 -16.75 -11.33 -9.23
CA GLU A 41 -16.03 -10.87 -8.05
C GLU A 41 -15.14 -11.96 -7.43
N ALA A 42 -15.63 -13.20 -7.37
CA ALA A 42 -14.82 -14.33 -6.97
C ALA A 42 -13.60 -14.52 -7.87
N ALA A 43 -13.77 -14.38 -9.20
CA ALA A 43 -12.66 -14.42 -10.16
C ALA A 43 -11.65 -13.29 -9.93
N ARG A 44 -12.12 -12.04 -9.74
CA ARG A 44 -11.23 -10.92 -9.43
C ARG A 44 -10.45 -11.14 -8.13
N ARG A 45 -11.11 -11.69 -7.10
CA ARG A 45 -10.46 -12.04 -5.82
C ARG A 45 -9.37 -13.07 -5.98
N MET A 46 -9.62 -14.13 -6.76
CA MET A 46 -8.59 -15.12 -7.09
C MET A 46 -7.42 -14.47 -7.85
N SER A 47 -7.69 -13.58 -8.80
CA SER A 47 -6.63 -12.84 -9.50
C SER A 47 -5.81 -11.94 -8.55
N CYS A 48 -6.44 -11.22 -7.62
CA CYS A 48 -5.72 -10.40 -6.64
C CYS A 48 -4.83 -11.25 -5.71
N SER A 49 -5.33 -12.41 -5.26
CA SER A 49 -4.54 -13.37 -4.47
C SER A 49 -3.36 -13.94 -5.28
N ASN A 50 -3.57 -14.27 -6.55
CA ASN A 50 -2.51 -14.79 -7.42
C ASN A 50 -1.43 -13.75 -7.70
N ASN A 51 -1.80 -12.51 -7.99
CA ASN A 51 -0.87 -11.39 -8.12
C ASN A 51 -0.03 -11.22 -6.84
N PHE A 52 -0.67 -11.33 -5.68
CA PHE A 52 0.04 -11.24 -4.42
C PHE A 52 1.00 -12.42 -4.20
N LYS A 53 0.59 -13.64 -4.60
CA LYS A 53 1.45 -14.82 -4.57
C LYS A 53 2.68 -14.64 -5.46
N GLN A 54 2.55 -14.03 -6.64
CA GLN A 54 3.68 -13.72 -7.51
C GLN A 54 4.67 -12.75 -6.85
N ILE A 55 4.17 -11.71 -6.17
CA ILE A 55 5.03 -10.81 -5.39
C ILE A 55 5.76 -11.58 -4.30
N GLY A 56 5.06 -12.44 -3.55
CA GLY A 56 5.68 -13.29 -2.53
C GLY A 56 6.77 -14.20 -3.08
N LEU A 57 6.50 -14.91 -4.17
CA LEU A 57 7.52 -15.72 -4.86
C LEU A 57 8.71 -14.85 -5.30
N GLY A 58 8.45 -13.65 -5.81
CA GLY A 58 9.49 -12.69 -6.17
C GLY A 58 10.38 -12.28 -4.99
N ILE A 59 9.81 -12.08 -3.80
CA ILE A 59 10.56 -11.79 -2.57
C ILE A 59 11.41 -13.00 -2.15
N HIS A 60 10.88 -14.22 -2.21
CA HIS A 60 11.62 -15.44 -1.88
C HIS A 60 12.76 -15.70 -2.88
N ASN A 61 12.54 -15.45 -4.17
CA ASN A 61 13.57 -15.56 -5.20
C ASN A 61 14.67 -14.50 -5.00
N TYR A 62 14.30 -13.26 -4.66
CA TYR A 62 15.25 -12.23 -4.26
C TYR A 62 16.07 -12.68 -3.04
N HIS A 63 15.42 -13.23 -2.02
CA HIS A 63 16.11 -13.74 -0.84
C HIS A 63 17.08 -14.87 -1.17
N SER A 64 16.71 -15.79 -2.07
CA SER A 64 17.58 -16.86 -2.55
C SER A 64 18.81 -16.31 -3.29
N ALA A 65 18.61 -15.34 -4.19
CA ALA A 65 19.68 -14.76 -5.00
C ALA A 65 20.64 -13.88 -4.19
N TYR A 66 20.13 -13.13 -3.21
CA TYR A 66 20.91 -12.10 -2.50
C TYR A 66 21.18 -12.41 -1.03
N ASN A 67 20.63 -13.49 -0.45
CA ASN A 67 20.73 -13.85 0.97
C ASN A 67 20.24 -12.74 1.92
N GLY A 68 19.12 -12.13 1.56
CA GLY A 68 18.42 -11.13 2.36
C GLY A 68 17.16 -10.65 1.65
N MET A 69 16.21 -10.10 2.39
CA MET A 69 14.97 -9.55 1.85
C MET A 69 15.23 -8.28 1.03
N PRO A 70 14.36 -7.97 0.05
CA PRO A 70 14.31 -6.67 -0.58
C PRO A 70 14.27 -5.54 0.46
N ILE A 71 14.93 -4.43 0.18
CA ILE A 71 14.94 -3.28 1.08
C ILE A 71 13.77 -2.37 0.74
N HIS A 72 12.90 -2.11 1.71
CA HIS A 72 11.91 -1.04 1.64
C HIS A 72 12.60 0.26 2.10
N GLY A 73 12.61 1.30 1.27
CA GLY A 73 13.48 2.47 1.47
C GLY A 73 14.86 2.30 0.83
N THR A 74 14.89 1.89 -0.44
CA THR A 74 16.10 1.62 -1.24
C THR A 74 16.42 2.76 -2.21
N GLY A 75 17.50 2.60 -2.96
CA GLY A 75 17.96 3.54 -3.99
C GLY A 75 19.20 4.32 -3.58
N THR A 76 19.48 5.37 -4.32
CA THR A 76 20.66 6.23 -4.15
C THR A 76 20.48 7.20 -2.98
N ASP A 77 21.62 7.67 -2.47
CA ASP A 77 21.68 8.75 -1.48
C ASP A 77 21.73 10.10 -2.18
N ARG A 78 21.33 11.15 -1.48
CA ARG A 78 21.40 12.52 -2.01
C ARG A 78 22.68 13.23 -1.56
N VAL A 79 23.43 13.72 -2.56
CA VAL A 79 24.62 14.57 -2.35
C VAL A 79 24.22 15.84 -1.59
N GLY A 80 25.03 16.21 -0.60
CA GLY A 80 24.75 17.33 0.30
C GLY A 80 23.79 16.99 1.45
N GLY A 81 23.37 15.72 1.58
CA GLY A 81 22.72 15.14 2.76
C GLY A 81 21.42 15.81 3.15
N GLN A 82 20.28 15.16 2.94
CA GLN A 82 18.98 15.65 3.41
C GLN A 82 18.10 14.48 3.83
N GLN A 83 17.15 14.72 4.73
CA GLN A 83 16.16 13.71 5.10
C GLN A 83 15.52 13.10 3.85
N ILE A 84 15.23 11.79 3.89
CA ILE A 84 14.64 10.99 2.79
C ILE A 84 13.28 11.53 2.27
N TYR A 85 12.67 12.48 3.00
CA TYR A 85 11.40 13.13 2.64
C TYR A 85 11.55 14.57 2.14
N ALA A 86 12.78 15.06 2.02
CA ALA A 86 13.06 16.43 1.60
C ALA A 86 13.00 16.59 0.07
N GLY A 87 11.83 16.99 -0.41
CA GLY A 87 11.57 17.29 -1.83
C GLY A 87 11.40 16.02 -2.66
N ASP A 88 10.22 15.87 -3.26
CA ASP A 88 9.82 14.70 -4.03
C ASP A 88 10.05 14.87 -5.55
N ASN A 89 9.97 16.10 -6.05
CA ASN A 89 10.14 16.45 -7.46
C ASN A 89 11.57 16.93 -7.76
N ARG A 90 12.57 16.06 -7.62
CA ARG A 90 13.98 16.40 -7.90
C ARG A 90 14.59 15.57 -9.01
N THR A 91 15.63 16.10 -9.67
CA THR A 91 16.30 15.42 -10.80
C THR A 91 17.49 14.55 -10.40
N ASP A 92 17.98 14.72 -9.17
CA ASP A 92 19.25 14.18 -8.72
C ASP A 92 19.09 12.77 -8.18
N SER A 93 18.18 12.50 -7.24
CA SER A 93 18.16 11.21 -6.53
C SER A 93 16.80 10.84 -5.93
N ILE A 94 16.52 9.53 -5.88
CA ILE A 94 15.36 8.96 -5.18
C ILE A 94 15.51 9.04 -3.66
N ASN A 95 16.72 9.30 -3.16
CA ASN A 95 17.03 9.60 -1.77
C ASN A 95 16.53 8.54 -0.77
N ARG A 96 16.86 7.26 -1.01
CA ARG A 96 16.43 6.10 -0.20
C ARG A 96 14.91 5.95 -0.03
N ARG A 97 14.12 6.51 -0.94
CA ARG A 97 12.64 6.43 -0.90
C ARG A 97 12.07 5.34 -1.82
N GLY A 98 12.92 4.54 -2.46
CA GLY A 98 12.49 3.43 -3.31
C GLY A 98 11.78 2.33 -2.52
N SER A 99 10.63 1.87 -2.99
CA SER A 99 9.92 0.74 -2.39
C SER A 99 10.64 -0.59 -2.66
N PHE A 100 10.30 -1.61 -1.87
CA PHE A 100 10.80 -2.97 -2.07
C PHE A 100 10.37 -3.56 -3.43
N LEU A 101 9.26 -3.05 -3.99
CA LEU A 101 8.70 -3.51 -5.26
C LEU A 101 9.68 -3.28 -6.42
N ILE A 102 10.51 -2.23 -6.36
CA ILE A 102 11.57 -1.98 -7.35
C ILE A 102 12.52 -3.16 -7.46
N SER A 103 12.96 -3.71 -6.33
CA SER A 103 13.91 -4.82 -6.29
C SER A 103 13.29 -6.16 -6.66
N VAL A 104 11.96 -6.27 -6.62
CA VAL A 104 11.21 -7.49 -6.98
C VAL A 104 10.96 -7.57 -8.48
N LEU A 105 10.99 -6.45 -9.23
CA LEU A 105 10.76 -6.40 -10.69
C LEU A 105 11.41 -7.53 -11.51
N PRO A 106 12.73 -7.82 -11.39
CA PRO A 106 13.35 -8.87 -12.20
C PRO A 106 12.82 -10.28 -11.87
N PHE A 107 12.18 -10.47 -10.72
CA PHE A 107 11.61 -11.73 -10.27
C PHE A 107 10.11 -11.89 -10.57
N ILE A 108 9.50 -10.91 -11.24
CA ILE A 108 8.08 -10.91 -11.65
C ILE A 108 7.90 -10.55 -13.12
N GLU A 109 8.84 -10.98 -13.97
CA GLU A 109 8.82 -10.77 -15.43
C GLU A 109 8.87 -9.28 -15.85
N GLN A 110 9.41 -8.40 -15.00
CA GLN A 110 9.59 -6.97 -15.30
C GLN A 110 11.08 -6.61 -15.48
N GLN A 111 11.86 -7.50 -16.12
CA GLN A 111 13.30 -7.34 -16.33
C GLN A 111 13.64 -6.07 -17.13
N ALA A 112 12.92 -5.78 -18.21
CA ALA A 112 13.17 -4.60 -19.05
C ALA A 112 12.97 -3.28 -18.27
N LEU A 113 11.97 -3.23 -17.37
CA LEU A 113 11.75 -2.07 -16.52
C LEU A 113 12.84 -1.94 -15.46
N TRP A 114 13.28 -3.06 -14.87
CA TRP A 114 14.40 -3.08 -13.95
C TRP A 114 15.69 -2.56 -14.61
N GLU A 115 15.97 -2.93 -15.85
CA GLU A 115 17.15 -2.46 -16.59
C GLU A 115 17.13 -0.94 -16.81
N GLN A 116 15.95 -0.36 -17.08
CA GLN A 116 15.79 1.09 -17.20
C GLN A 116 15.98 1.82 -15.86
N ILE A 117 15.60 1.18 -14.74
CA ILE A 117 15.71 1.77 -13.40
C ILE A 117 17.12 1.62 -12.83
N SER A 118 17.72 0.44 -12.98
CA SER A 118 19.02 0.10 -12.38
C SER A 118 20.21 0.77 -13.10
N ASN A 119 20.01 1.26 -14.32
CA ASN A 119 21.04 1.94 -15.11
C ASN A 119 20.69 3.42 -15.36
N PRO A 120 21.67 4.27 -15.72
CA PRO A 120 21.40 5.62 -16.17
C PRO A 120 20.47 5.64 -17.40
N LEU A 121 19.48 6.53 -17.41
CA LEU A 121 18.49 6.64 -18.50
C LEU A 121 18.61 7.99 -19.22
N GLY A 122 18.93 7.97 -20.51
CA GLY A 122 19.20 9.16 -21.32
C GLY A 122 17.98 9.90 -21.88
N PHE A 123 16.76 9.46 -21.59
CA PHE A 123 15.53 9.99 -22.19
C PHE A 123 14.48 10.35 -21.15
N ASN A 124 13.64 11.33 -21.46
CA ASN A 124 12.44 11.67 -20.70
C ASN A 124 11.26 10.76 -21.09
N ALA A 125 10.18 10.83 -20.31
CA ALA A 125 8.94 10.09 -20.56
C ALA A 125 8.29 10.41 -21.93
N ASP A 126 8.53 11.61 -22.47
CA ASP A 126 8.05 12.03 -23.80
C ASP A 126 8.96 11.57 -24.96
N GLY A 127 10.02 10.82 -24.66
CA GLY A 127 11.01 10.34 -25.63
C GLY A 127 12.11 11.35 -25.97
N SER A 128 12.05 12.58 -25.43
CA SER A 128 13.12 13.58 -25.66
C SER A 128 14.43 13.16 -25.00
N THR A 129 15.54 13.38 -25.71
CA THR A 129 16.89 13.11 -25.19
C THR A 129 17.25 14.13 -24.11
N ARG A 130 17.86 13.65 -23.02
CA ARG A 130 18.40 14.49 -21.96
C ARG A 130 19.89 14.75 -22.14
N ALA A 131 20.30 15.99 -21.94
CA ALA A 131 21.72 16.35 -21.89
C ALA A 131 22.45 15.66 -20.73
N THR A 132 21.81 15.58 -19.56
CA THR A 132 22.29 14.79 -18.41
C THR A 132 21.34 13.63 -18.20
N PRO A 133 21.80 12.38 -18.43
CA PRO A 133 21.00 11.20 -18.15
C PRO A 133 20.52 11.20 -16.70
N TRP A 134 19.33 10.65 -16.49
CA TRP A 134 18.91 10.24 -15.18
C TRP A 134 19.93 9.27 -14.60
N GLN A 135 20.28 9.41 -13.33
CA GLN A 135 21.18 8.46 -12.69
C GLN A 135 20.49 7.10 -12.49
N ALA A 136 21.31 6.07 -12.24
CA ALA A 136 20.83 4.77 -11.78
C ALA A 136 19.98 4.91 -10.50
N MET A 137 18.99 4.02 -10.37
CA MET A 137 17.93 4.03 -9.36
C MET A 137 16.97 5.23 -9.43
N GLY A 138 17.09 6.04 -10.46
CA GLY A 138 16.14 7.10 -10.80
C GLY A 138 16.29 8.39 -9.97
N PRO A 139 15.56 9.43 -10.40
CA PRO A 139 15.51 10.74 -9.72
C PRO A 139 14.53 10.74 -8.50
N GLY A 140 13.98 11.88 -8.10
CA GLY A 140 12.97 11.96 -7.02
C GLY A 140 11.60 11.35 -7.38
N VAL A 141 10.93 10.74 -6.42
CA VAL A 141 9.70 9.93 -6.60
C VAL A 141 8.49 10.61 -7.26
N ALA A 142 8.41 11.96 -7.31
CA ALA A 142 7.26 12.68 -7.89
C ALA A 142 7.49 13.20 -9.32
N ARG A 143 8.63 12.84 -9.92
CA ARG A 143 9.02 13.28 -11.26
C ARG A 143 8.21 12.55 -12.34
N ILE A 144 7.32 13.28 -12.98
CA ILE A 144 6.48 12.77 -14.08
C ILE A 144 7.26 12.50 -15.38
N ASP A 145 8.43 13.14 -15.53
CA ASP A 145 9.25 13.12 -16.74
C ASP A 145 10.24 11.94 -16.80
N TYR A 146 10.25 11.08 -15.77
CA TYR A 146 10.96 9.81 -15.79
C TYR A 146 9.94 8.68 -16.00
N GLY A 147 9.89 8.18 -17.23
CA GLY A 147 8.92 7.19 -17.69
C GLY A 147 8.71 5.99 -16.77
N PRO A 148 9.77 5.36 -16.22
CA PRO A 148 9.61 4.13 -15.42
C PRO A 148 8.66 4.23 -14.23
N TRP A 149 8.52 5.39 -13.58
CA TRP A 149 7.57 5.54 -12.46
C TRP A 149 6.11 5.62 -12.89
N GLY A 150 5.86 6.02 -14.14
CA GLY A 150 4.53 6.04 -14.75
C GLY A 150 4.05 4.67 -15.23
N THR A 151 4.91 3.65 -15.19
CA THR A 151 4.58 2.31 -15.71
C THR A 151 3.55 1.63 -14.81
N THR A 152 2.45 1.19 -15.42
CA THR A 152 1.45 0.34 -14.75
C THR A 152 1.87 -1.12 -14.87
N ILE A 153 2.10 -1.77 -13.74
CA ILE A 153 2.52 -3.17 -13.67
C ILE A 153 1.32 -4.03 -13.27
N PRO A 154 0.81 -4.92 -14.13
CA PRO A 154 -0.39 -5.72 -13.83
C PRO A 154 -0.30 -6.52 -12.53
N THR A 155 0.87 -7.09 -12.24
CA THR A 155 1.14 -7.86 -11.01
C THR A 155 1.00 -7.01 -9.74
N PHE A 156 1.17 -5.69 -9.82
CA PHE A 156 0.98 -4.78 -8.68
C PHE A 156 -0.45 -4.26 -8.55
N ARG A 157 -1.37 -4.68 -9.44
CA ARG A 157 -2.77 -4.25 -9.43
C ARG A 157 -3.68 -5.39 -9.02
N CYS A 158 -4.68 -5.06 -8.21
CA CYS A 158 -5.82 -5.94 -7.93
C CYS A 158 -6.95 -5.58 -8.91
N PRO A 159 -7.47 -6.52 -9.72
CA PRO A 159 -8.57 -6.25 -10.65
C PRO A 159 -9.86 -5.73 -10.02
N SER A 160 -10.05 -5.89 -8.71
CA SER A 160 -11.19 -5.34 -7.96
C SER A 160 -11.05 -3.86 -7.64
N ASP A 161 -9.84 -3.31 -7.76
CA ASP A 161 -9.58 -1.89 -7.58
C ASP A 161 -9.78 -1.14 -8.92
N PRO A 162 -10.79 -0.26 -9.04
CA PRO A 162 -11.11 0.42 -10.29
C PRO A 162 -10.17 1.61 -10.59
N GLY A 163 -9.22 1.91 -9.70
CA GLY A 163 -8.30 3.03 -9.85
C GLY A 163 -7.46 2.93 -11.12
N SER A 164 -7.39 4.02 -11.88
CA SER A 164 -6.60 4.09 -13.10
C SER A 164 -6.15 5.52 -13.38
N GLY A 165 -5.12 5.65 -14.22
CA GLY A 165 -4.66 6.93 -14.76
C GLY A 165 -4.29 7.99 -13.72
N LEU A 166 -4.31 9.23 -14.18
CA LEU A 166 -3.99 10.42 -13.39
C LEU A 166 -4.93 10.58 -12.18
N PRO A 167 -4.47 11.23 -11.09
CA PRO A 167 -3.18 11.90 -10.94
C PRO A 167 -2.07 10.96 -10.41
N SER A 168 -2.28 9.64 -10.50
CA SER A 168 -1.26 8.65 -10.18
C SER A 168 -0.14 8.63 -11.23
N LEU A 169 1.08 8.31 -10.79
CA LEU A 169 2.17 7.92 -11.71
C LEU A 169 1.95 6.45 -12.11
N GLY A 170 2.13 5.55 -11.14
CA GLY A 170 1.91 4.13 -11.32
C GLY A 170 1.34 3.54 -10.02
N ARG A 171 0.18 2.90 -10.11
CA ARG A 171 -0.54 2.43 -8.92
C ARG A 171 0.01 1.11 -8.39
N THR A 172 -0.11 0.90 -7.08
CA THR A 172 0.06 -0.41 -6.44
C THR A 172 -1.12 -0.71 -5.51
N ASN A 173 -1.47 -1.99 -5.41
CA ASN A 173 -2.40 -2.53 -4.42
C ASN A 173 -1.71 -3.35 -3.34
N TYR A 174 -0.38 -3.36 -3.29
CA TYR A 174 0.37 -4.18 -2.34
C TYR A 174 1.47 -3.35 -1.68
N GLY A 175 1.59 -3.47 -0.36
CA GLY A 175 2.53 -2.72 0.45
C GLY A 175 3.27 -3.56 1.48
N ALA A 176 4.45 -3.10 1.89
CA ALA A 176 5.28 -3.73 2.90
C ALA A 176 4.64 -3.60 4.28
N CYS A 177 4.63 -4.67 5.07
CA CYS A 177 4.22 -4.61 6.46
C CYS A 177 5.38 -4.11 7.34
N THR A 178 5.21 -2.94 7.95
CA THR A 178 6.14 -2.35 8.92
C THR A 178 5.75 -2.60 10.38
N GLY A 179 4.71 -3.42 10.58
CA GLY A 179 4.28 -3.93 11.87
C GLY A 179 3.24 -3.04 12.53
N ASP A 180 3.23 -3.06 13.86
CA ASP A 180 2.12 -2.55 14.66
C ASP A 180 2.41 -1.19 15.32
N SER A 181 3.37 -0.45 14.78
CA SER A 181 3.64 0.92 15.19
C SER A 181 4.13 1.74 14.01
N SER A 182 3.44 2.85 13.74
CA SER A 182 3.91 3.82 12.75
C SER A 182 4.91 4.82 13.35
N VAL A 183 5.20 4.75 14.65
CA VAL A 183 6.12 5.68 15.31
C VAL A 183 7.50 5.59 14.69
N MET A 184 7.92 6.67 14.02
CA MET A 184 9.18 6.75 13.26
C MET A 184 9.27 5.71 12.15
N SER A 185 8.21 5.00 11.77
CA SER A 185 8.23 4.00 10.68
C SER A 185 8.60 4.61 9.32
N ARG A 186 8.50 5.94 9.21
CA ARG A 186 9.09 6.72 8.12
C ARG A 186 10.62 6.80 8.22
N GLU A 187 11.15 6.98 9.41
CA GLU A 187 12.58 7.17 9.65
C GLU A 187 13.26 5.83 9.96
N GLY A 188 14.00 5.26 9.00
CA GLY A 188 14.83 4.08 9.25
C GLY A 188 15.98 4.33 10.24
N PRO A 189 16.85 3.34 10.49
CA PRO A 189 17.98 3.47 11.39
C PRO A 189 19.12 4.38 10.86
N ILE A 190 18.93 5.01 9.70
CA ILE A 190 19.89 5.96 9.12
C ILE A 190 19.75 7.36 9.74
N ASN A 191 20.86 8.01 10.05
CA ASN A 191 20.86 9.29 10.76
C ASN A 191 20.78 10.50 9.81
N VAL A 192 19.63 10.66 9.15
CA VAL A 192 19.30 11.83 8.31
C VAL A 192 18.05 12.52 8.84
N THR A 193 18.24 13.55 9.67
CA THR A 193 17.16 14.36 10.27
C THR A 193 16.74 15.53 9.37
N LEU A 194 15.63 16.20 9.71
CA LEU A 194 15.17 17.43 9.04
C LEU A 194 16.23 18.55 9.01
N GLU A 195 17.09 18.59 10.03
CA GLU A 195 18.18 19.56 10.17
C GLU A 195 19.48 19.11 9.47
N SER A 196 19.51 17.89 8.94
CA SER A 196 20.73 17.24 8.42
C SER A 196 21.18 17.75 7.04
N ARG A 197 20.94 19.01 6.69
CA ARG A 197 21.61 19.63 5.54
C ARG A 197 23.12 19.48 5.74
N GLY A 198 23.77 18.69 4.88
CA GLY A 198 25.19 18.38 4.99
C GLY A 198 25.53 16.98 5.54
N ALA A 199 24.56 16.06 5.68
CA ALA A 199 24.87 14.67 6.00
C ALA A 199 25.81 14.05 4.95
N THR A 200 26.83 13.34 5.43
CA THR A 200 27.81 12.65 4.58
C THR A 200 27.15 11.47 3.86
N VAL A 201 27.42 11.36 2.56
CA VAL A 201 27.07 10.20 1.73
C VAL A 201 28.25 9.22 1.66
N PRO A 202 28.03 7.88 1.65
CA PRO A 202 26.74 7.20 1.71
C PRO A 202 26.08 7.35 3.09
N TYR A 203 24.75 7.28 3.14
CA TYR A 203 24.03 7.31 4.41
C TYR A 203 24.33 6.04 5.21
N THR A 204 24.80 6.22 6.44
CA THR A 204 25.16 5.11 7.32
C THR A 204 24.21 5.01 8.51
N GLU A 205 23.94 3.77 8.92
CA GLU A 205 23.43 3.52 10.26
C GLU A 205 24.50 3.92 11.27
N ASN A 206 24.10 4.51 12.39
CA ASN A 206 25.02 4.87 13.46
C ASN A 206 24.38 4.62 14.84
N ASN A 207 25.08 4.98 15.91
CA ASN A 207 24.57 4.86 17.28
C ASN A 207 23.77 6.07 17.74
N SER A 208 23.26 6.90 16.82
CA SER A 208 22.39 8.03 17.18
C SER A 208 21.15 7.55 17.93
N THR A 209 20.60 8.45 18.74
CA THR A 209 19.33 8.24 19.44
C THR A 209 18.21 7.84 18.48
N LEU A 210 18.17 8.41 17.27
CA LEU A 210 17.16 8.08 16.26
C LEU A 210 17.29 6.62 15.79
N SER A 211 18.51 6.17 15.50
CA SER A 211 18.78 4.80 15.08
C SER A 211 18.46 3.78 16.17
N GLN A 212 18.81 4.08 17.42
CA GLN A 212 18.46 3.24 18.58
C GLN A 212 16.95 3.14 18.79
N ARG A 213 16.23 4.26 18.59
CA ARG A 213 14.78 4.31 18.69
C ARG A 213 14.13 3.48 17.59
N SER A 214 14.48 3.69 16.32
CA SER A 214 13.98 2.92 15.18
C SER A 214 14.13 1.41 15.41
N ARG A 215 15.31 0.93 15.85
CA ARG A 215 15.54 -0.50 16.14
C ARG A 215 14.58 -1.11 17.16
N LYS A 216 14.05 -0.30 18.08
CA LYS A 216 13.17 -0.74 19.17
C LYS A 216 11.69 -0.70 18.81
N VAL A 217 11.25 0.29 18.03
CA VAL A 217 9.83 0.45 17.65
C VAL A 217 9.47 -0.19 16.31
N HIS A 218 10.43 -0.49 15.44
CA HIS A 218 10.15 -1.07 14.13
C HIS A 218 10.10 -2.59 14.21
N ARG A 219 8.89 -3.13 14.30
CA ARG A 219 8.64 -4.54 14.63
C ARG A 219 8.13 -5.37 13.46
N GLY A 220 7.81 -4.73 12.32
CA GLY A 220 7.39 -5.41 11.10
C GLY A 220 8.41 -6.33 10.47
N MET A 221 7.96 -7.13 9.51
CA MET A 221 8.82 -7.92 8.63
C MET A 221 9.77 -7.00 7.84
N PHE A 222 9.28 -5.86 7.35
CA PHE A 222 10.09 -4.82 6.76
C PHE A 222 10.41 -3.73 7.78
N VAL A 223 11.63 -3.20 7.68
CA VAL A 223 12.07 -2.01 8.41
C VAL A 223 12.63 -1.04 7.38
N MET A 224 12.15 0.20 7.38
CA MET A 224 12.55 1.22 6.42
C MET A 224 14.09 1.36 6.39
N THR A 225 14.66 1.43 5.19
CA THR A 225 16.08 1.53 4.85
C THR A 225 16.98 0.42 5.38
N ARG A 226 16.43 -0.61 6.03
CA ARG A 226 17.21 -1.69 6.64
C ARG A 226 17.09 -2.97 5.82
N ARG A 227 18.21 -3.66 5.67
CA ARG A 227 18.26 -4.99 5.08
C ARG A 227 17.85 -6.03 6.10
N MET A 228 16.72 -6.69 5.88
CA MET A 228 16.19 -7.75 6.73
C MET A 228 16.51 -9.14 6.15
N LYS A 229 16.43 -10.18 6.98
CA LYS A 229 16.54 -11.59 6.57
C LYS A 229 15.41 -12.40 7.21
N PHE A 230 15.06 -13.53 6.61
CA PHE A 230 14.03 -14.41 7.18
C PHE A 230 14.37 -14.90 8.60
N ARG A 231 15.66 -15.14 8.88
CA ARG A 231 16.13 -15.47 10.24
C ARG A 231 15.87 -14.39 11.30
N ASP A 232 15.61 -13.16 10.88
CA ASP A 232 15.30 -12.05 11.80
C ASP A 232 13.82 -12.10 12.25
N THR A 233 13.03 -13.04 11.71
CA THR A 233 11.65 -13.33 12.10
C THR A 233 11.64 -14.50 13.08
N LEU A 234 11.71 -14.17 14.37
CA LEU A 234 11.73 -15.15 15.45
C LEU A 234 10.34 -15.68 15.82
N ASP A 235 9.29 -14.94 15.48
CA ASP A 235 7.89 -15.32 15.76
C ASP A 235 7.33 -16.33 14.73
N GLY A 236 8.14 -16.67 13.72
CA GLY A 236 7.83 -17.64 12.67
C GLY A 236 7.32 -16.99 11.38
N LEU A 237 7.83 -17.46 10.24
CA LEU A 237 7.44 -16.93 8.92
C LEU A 237 5.96 -17.14 8.62
N SER A 238 5.37 -18.28 9.00
CA SER A 238 3.94 -18.56 8.83
C SER A 238 3.03 -17.71 9.72
N ASN A 239 3.60 -17.07 10.74
CA ASN A 239 2.89 -16.33 11.78
C ASN A 239 3.13 -14.81 11.67
N THR A 240 3.92 -14.36 10.69
CA THR A 240 4.24 -12.95 10.52
C THR A 240 3.79 -12.47 9.15
N ILE A 241 2.98 -11.41 9.11
CA ILE A 241 2.56 -10.73 7.89
C ILE A 241 3.77 -10.00 7.29
N MET A 242 4.12 -10.37 6.06
CA MET A 242 5.19 -9.77 5.27
C MET A 242 4.70 -8.54 4.49
N CYS A 243 3.56 -8.66 3.83
CA CYS A 243 2.95 -7.59 3.03
C CYS A 243 1.43 -7.62 3.21
N GLY A 244 0.77 -6.50 2.90
CA GLY A 244 -0.69 -6.44 2.84
C GLY A 244 -1.22 -5.78 1.57
N GLU A 245 -2.46 -6.12 1.22
CA GLU A 245 -3.22 -5.43 0.20
C GLU A 245 -3.59 -4.01 0.65
N LEU A 246 -3.67 -3.07 -0.29
CA LEU A 246 -4.17 -1.72 -0.05
C LEU A 246 -5.09 -1.29 -1.20
N ALA A 247 -6.20 -0.65 -0.87
CA ALA A 247 -7.04 0.05 -1.82
C ALA A 247 -6.34 1.35 -2.27
N THR A 248 -6.48 1.67 -3.55
CA THR A 248 -6.01 2.94 -4.09
C THR A 248 -7.10 3.99 -4.07
N ASP A 249 -6.65 5.23 -3.92
CA ASP A 249 -7.57 6.36 -3.83
C ASP A 249 -8.30 6.62 -5.14
N LEU A 250 -9.56 7.01 -5.05
CA LEU A 250 -10.40 7.32 -6.21
C LEU A 250 -10.79 8.81 -6.24
N GLY A 251 -10.25 9.63 -5.33
CA GLY A 251 -10.67 11.03 -5.17
C GLY A 251 -12.07 11.19 -4.57
N ASP A 252 -12.62 10.13 -3.98
CA ASP A 252 -13.98 10.05 -3.43
C ASP A 252 -14.06 10.36 -1.92
N ARG A 253 -12.91 10.63 -1.30
CA ARG A 253 -12.74 10.83 0.15
C ARG A 253 -12.99 9.57 0.97
N ASP A 254 -12.77 8.38 0.40
CA ASP A 254 -12.82 7.12 1.14
C ASP A 254 -11.81 7.16 2.30
N VAL A 255 -12.27 6.77 3.49
CA VAL A 255 -11.48 6.84 4.72
C VAL A 255 -10.21 6.00 4.67
N ARG A 256 -10.20 4.96 3.83
CA ARG A 256 -9.08 4.01 3.72
C ARG A 256 -7.96 4.51 2.83
N THR A 257 -8.25 5.48 1.95
CA THR A 257 -7.36 5.85 0.84
C THR A 257 -7.03 7.34 0.77
N SER A 258 -7.81 8.15 1.47
CA SER A 258 -7.60 9.59 1.61
C SER A 258 -7.51 9.97 3.09
N PHE A 259 -7.16 11.21 3.39
CA PHE A 259 -7.12 11.72 4.76
C PHE A 259 -7.67 13.15 4.80
N PRO A 260 -8.32 13.53 5.92
CA PRO A 260 -8.79 14.90 6.13
C PRO A 260 -7.62 15.87 6.27
N THR A 261 -7.81 17.09 5.79
CA THR A 261 -6.82 18.18 5.88
C THR A 261 -7.24 19.30 6.84
N ALA A 262 -8.53 19.42 7.16
CA ALA A 262 -9.00 20.32 8.21
C ALA A 262 -8.52 19.80 9.57
N ASN A 263 -8.01 20.71 10.42
CA ASN A 263 -7.27 20.46 11.67
C ASN A 263 -5.86 19.86 11.53
N ALA A 264 -5.37 19.60 10.32
CA ALA A 264 -3.98 19.17 10.08
C ALA A 264 -3.06 20.28 9.55
N TYR A 265 -3.57 21.52 9.48
CA TYR A 265 -2.82 22.66 8.94
C TYR A 265 -1.95 23.35 9.99
N ASN A 266 -0.68 23.48 9.64
CA ASN A 266 0.30 24.40 10.24
C ASN A 266 0.68 24.16 11.69
N ASP A 267 1.20 22.99 11.98
CA ASP A 267 2.17 22.95 13.04
C ASP A 267 3.47 22.32 12.52
N ARG A 268 4.52 23.14 12.51
CA ARG A 268 5.89 22.61 12.58
C ARG A 268 6.11 21.83 13.89
N SER A 269 5.11 21.76 14.77
CA SER A 269 5.12 21.13 16.09
C SER A 269 4.64 19.66 16.14
N GLY A 270 4.13 19.07 15.05
CA GLY A 270 3.74 17.66 14.95
C GLY A 270 2.45 17.22 15.64
N HIS A 271 1.51 18.11 15.97
CA HIS A 271 0.29 17.82 16.74
C HIS A 271 -0.56 16.68 16.16
N GLY A 272 -0.97 16.74 14.88
CA GLY A 272 -1.83 15.68 14.29
C GLY A 272 -1.15 14.30 14.23
N ARG A 273 0.17 14.27 13.97
CA ARG A 273 0.99 13.05 14.09
C ARG A 273 1.01 12.55 15.53
N ALA A 274 1.15 13.45 16.51
CA ALA A 274 1.15 13.08 17.91
C ALA A 274 -0.20 12.51 18.36
N GLU A 275 -1.32 13.06 17.91
CA GLU A 275 -2.65 12.52 18.24
C GLU A 275 -2.87 11.13 17.65
N CYS A 276 -2.55 10.91 16.37
CA CYS A 276 -2.62 9.57 15.78
C CYS A 276 -1.70 8.54 16.46
N ARG A 277 -0.65 9.00 17.16
CA ARG A 277 0.20 8.14 17.98
C ARG A 277 -0.37 7.81 19.35
N ARG A 278 -1.12 8.74 19.94
CA ARG A 278 -1.79 8.54 21.23
C ARG A 278 -3.08 7.75 21.08
N ASN A 279 -3.80 7.96 19.98
CA ASN A 279 -5.02 7.24 19.62
C ASN A 279 -5.04 7.01 18.09
N PRO A 280 -4.83 5.77 17.62
CA PRO A 280 -4.89 5.43 16.20
C PRO A 280 -6.22 5.74 15.51
N ARG A 281 -7.34 5.86 16.25
CA ARG A 281 -8.67 6.21 15.74
C ARG A 281 -8.99 7.70 15.82
N TYR A 282 -8.00 8.56 16.08
CA TYR A 282 -8.23 9.99 16.25
C TYR A 282 -8.97 10.64 15.07
N MET A 283 -8.79 10.15 13.85
CA MET A 283 -9.46 10.71 12.66
C MET A 283 -10.93 10.29 12.50
N ASP A 284 -11.42 9.31 13.26
CA ASP A 284 -12.81 8.83 13.15
C ASP A 284 -13.84 9.93 13.43
N GLN A 285 -13.46 10.96 14.20
CA GLN A 285 -14.29 12.15 14.45
C GLN A 285 -14.67 12.92 13.17
N PHE A 286 -13.96 12.70 12.07
CA PHE A 286 -14.21 13.31 10.76
C PHE A 286 -14.98 12.39 9.81
N HIS A 287 -15.48 11.24 10.27
CA HIS A 287 -16.35 10.39 9.45
C HIS A 287 -17.65 11.13 9.12
N ASP A 288 -18.11 10.98 7.88
CA ASP A 288 -19.43 11.44 7.46
C ASP A 288 -20.52 10.63 8.19
N PRO A 289 -21.34 11.26 9.05
CA PRO A 289 -22.35 10.54 9.82
C PRO A 289 -23.39 9.82 8.94
N ALA A 290 -23.64 10.34 7.73
CA ALA A 290 -24.54 9.72 6.77
C ALA A 290 -23.84 8.66 5.90
N ARG A 291 -22.52 8.74 5.75
CA ARG A 291 -21.73 7.84 4.92
C ARG A 291 -20.40 7.47 5.60
N PRO A 292 -20.40 6.56 6.59
CA PRO A 292 -19.24 6.30 7.45
C PRO A 292 -17.96 5.80 6.75
N GLN A 293 -18.05 5.41 5.48
CA GLN A 293 -16.90 5.04 4.65
C GLN A 293 -16.16 6.25 4.05
N PHE A 294 -16.67 7.47 4.23
CA PHE A 294 -16.11 8.69 3.67
C PHE A 294 -15.88 9.74 4.75
N TRP A 295 -14.88 10.60 4.54
CA TRP A 295 -14.69 11.80 5.37
C TRP A 295 -15.76 12.84 5.08
N ILE A 296 -16.15 13.64 6.09
CA ILE A 296 -17.02 14.81 5.90
C ILE A 296 -16.40 15.80 4.91
N ALA A 297 -17.23 16.45 4.11
CA ALA A 297 -16.75 17.43 3.12
C ALA A 297 -15.97 18.59 3.74
N ALA A 298 -16.40 19.05 4.92
CA ALA A 298 -15.75 20.13 5.65
C ALA A 298 -14.35 19.77 6.16
N ALA A 299 -14.03 18.48 6.27
CA ALA A 299 -12.71 18.02 6.71
C ALA A 299 -11.66 18.11 5.60
N GLY A 300 -12.05 18.48 4.37
CA GLY A 300 -11.15 18.51 3.21
C GLY A 300 -10.68 17.12 2.78
N SER A 301 -9.77 17.10 1.81
CA SER A 301 -9.10 15.89 1.31
C SER A 301 -7.61 16.16 1.09
N SER A 302 -6.84 15.13 0.76
CA SER A 302 -5.37 15.16 0.61
C SER A 302 -4.86 16.48 0.00
N VAL A 303 -3.92 17.14 0.69
CA VAL A 303 -3.39 18.49 0.34
C VAL A 303 -2.86 18.53 -1.10
N ASN A 304 -2.38 17.40 -1.59
CA ASN A 304 -1.99 17.20 -2.97
C ASN A 304 -2.57 15.87 -3.45
N VAL A 305 -3.44 15.93 -4.46
CA VAL A 305 -4.11 14.76 -5.03
C VAL A 305 -3.14 13.68 -5.50
N ALA A 306 -1.91 14.04 -5.92
CA ALA A 306 -0.88 13.11 -6.38
C ALA A 306 -0.22 12.31 -5.24
N ASN A 307 -0.51 12.63 -3.98
CA ASN A 307 0.02 11.97 -2.80
C ASN A 307 -0.98 11.01 -2.14
N SER A 308 -2.07 10.66 -2.83
CA SER A 308 -3.08 9.77 -2.26
C SER A 308 -2.66 8.31 -2.27
N ARG A 309 -3.43 7.47 -1.57
CA ARG A 309 -3.01 6.11 -1.27
C ARG A 309 -2.80 5.26 -2.53
N GLY A 310 -1.65 4.60 -2.61
CA GLY A 310 -1.30 3.66 -3.68
C GLY A 310 -0.94 4.29 -5.03
N TYR A 311 -0.70 5.60 -5.14
CA TYR A 311 -0.45 6.28 -6.43
C TYR A 311 0.97 6.15 -6.99
N ARG A 312 1.90 5.54 -6.22
CA ARG A 312 3.31 5.42 -6.59
C ARG A 312 3.86 4.09 -6.10
N TRP A 313 3.85 3.07 -6.95
CA TRP A 313 4.35 1.74 -6.60
C TRP A 313 5.83 1.76 -6.20
N HIS A 314 6.62 2.69 -6.74
CA HIS A 314 8.05 2.86 -6.48
C HIS A 314 8.37 3.61 -5.19
N ASP A 315 7.39 4.18 -4.50
CA ASP A 315 7.60 5.06 -3.35
C ASP A 315 7.30 4.33 -2.04
N ALA A 316 8.29 4.25 -1.16
CA ALA A 316 8.23 3.52 0.10
C ALA A 316 7.36 4.17 1.19
N VAL A 317 6.91 5.42 1.06
CA VAL A 317 6.15 6.04 2.16
C VAL A 317 4.82 5.34 2.44
N HIS A 318 4.32 5.57 3.67
CA HIS A 318 3.06 5.10 4.23
C HIS A 318 1.93 5.02 3.22
N MET A 319 1.57 6.16 2.62
CA MET A 319 0.44 6.22 1.70
C MET A 319 0.66 5.40 0.43
N HIS A 320 1.89 5.16 0.00
CA HIS A 320 2.12 4.62 -1.33
C HIS A 320 2.31 3.11 -1.35
N SER A 321 3.16 2.54 -0.48
CA SER A 321 3.45 1.10 -0.53
C SER A 321 3.76 0.48 0.83
N GLN A 322 3.08 0.93 1.88
CA GLN A 322 3.27 0.42 3.24
C GLN A 322 1.93 0.17 3.95
N VAL A 323 1.93 -0.79 4.87
CA VAL A 323 0.80 -1.16 5.72
C VAL A 323 1.28 -1.45 7.15
N HIS A 324 0.37 -1.28 8.11
CA HIS A 324 0.57 -1.55 9.52
C HIS A 324 -0.54 -2.45 10.05
N THR A 325 -0.24 -3.20 11.11
CA THR A 325 -1.19 -4.03 11.82
C THR A 325 -1.69 -3.35 13.10
N ILE A 326 -2.09 -2.09 12.98
CA ILE A 326 -2.57 -1.27 14.11
C ILE A 326 -4.10 -1.33 14.20
N LEU A 327 -4.77 -0.88 13.15
CA LEU A 327 -6.22 -0.94 13.02
C LEU A 327 -6.60 -2.15 12.16
N PRO A 328 -7.74 -2.81 12.39
CA PRO A 328 -8.15 -3.97 11.59
C PRO A 328 -8.33 -3.61 10.10
N PRO A 329 -8.33 -4.61 9.19
CA PRO A 329 -8.48 -4.36 7.76
C PRO A 329 -9.65 -3.44 7.42
N ASN A 330 -9.48 -2.63 6.37
CA ASN A 330 -10.47 -1.65 5.91
C ASN A 330 -10.79 -0.50 6.88
N SER A 331 -9.98 -0.29 7.93
CA SER A 331 -10.12 0.89 8.79
C SER A 331 -9.57 2.17 8.15
N GLY A 332 -10.05 3.31 8.65
CA GLY A 332 -9.65 4.64 8.19
C GLY A 332 -8.18 4.97 8.45
N VAL A 333 -7.62 5.83 7.61
CA VAL A 333 -6.26 6.37 7.74
C VAL A 333 -6.20 7.38 8.89
N CYS A 334 -5.15 7.31 9.72
CA CYS A 334 -4.83 8.36 10.68
C CYS A 334 -3.47 8.97 10.35
N THR A 335 -3.42 10.27 10.04
CA THR A 335 -2.17 10.97 9.74
C THR A 335 -2.25 12.44 10.13
N GLY A 336 -1.11 13.09 10.34
CA GLY A 336 -1.02 14.54 10.54
C GLY A 336 -1.13 15.36 9.25
N GLY A 337 -1.96 14.96 8.28
CA GLY A 337 -2.27 15.74 7.06
C GLY A 337 -1.19 15.82 5.98
N TYR A 338 -0.06 15.12 6.11
CA TYR A 338 0.99 15.08 5.09
C TYR A 338 1.51 13.65 4.90
N THR A 339 1.82 13.29 3.66
CA THR A 339 2.34 11.95 3.34
C THR A 339 3.78 11.71 3.74
N SER A 340 4.49 12.79 4.08
CA SER A 340 5.79 12.73 4.72
C SER A 340 5.70 12.50 6.24
N ASN A 341 4.52 12.54 6.85
CA ASN A 341 4.33 12.25 8.27
C ASN A 341 4.13 10.75 8.52
N ASP A 342 4.48 10.30 9.73
CA ASP A 342 4.06 8.97 10.18
C ASP A 342 2.55 8.89 10.05
N SER A 343 2.09 7.85 9.35
CA SER A 343 0.69 7.67 9.05
C SER A 343 0.28 6.24 9.38
N ASN A 344 -0.80 6.09 10.13
CA ASN A 344 -1.41 4.80 10.39
C ASN A 344 -2.23 4.42 9.16
N VAL A 345 -1.69 3.46 8.39
CA VAL A 345 -2.33 2.89 7.22
C VAL A 345 -2.39 1.39 7.41
N THR A 346 -3.58 0.81 7.44
CA THR A 346 -3.76 -0.63 7.58
C THR A 346 -4.09 -1.27 6.23
N VAL A 347 -4.06 -2.59 6.18
CA VAL A 347 -4.48 -3.38 5.02
C VAL A 347 -5.91 -2.99 4.61
N SER A 348 -6.15 -2.86 3.31
CA SER A 348 -7.48 -2.53 2.79
C SER A 348 -7.69 -3.11 1.41
N SER A 349 -8.94 -3.36 1.04
CA SER A 349 -9.29 -3.90 -0.27
C SER A 349 -10.66 -3.37 -0.71
N ARG A 350 -10.94 -3.52 -2.01
CA ARG A 350 -12.30 -3.36 -2.56
C ARG A 350 -13.13 -4.65 -2.44
N HIS A 351 -12.52 -5.74 -1.98
CA HIS A 351 -13.24 -6.96 -1.61
C HIS A 351 -14.12 -6.73 -0.39
N GLN A 352 -15.24 -7.44 -0.33
CA GLN A 352 -16.15 -7.40 0.80
C GLN A 352 -15.57 -8.19 2.00
N GLY A 353 -15.68 -7.61 3.20
CA GLY A 353 -15.46 -8.30 4.47
C GLY A 353 -14.00 -8.56 4.84
N GLY A 354 -13.02 -8.01 4.12
CA GLY A 354 -11.62 -8.23 4.43
C GLY A 354 -10.65 -7.79 3.34
N ALA A 355 -9.41 -8.27 3.43
CA ALA A 355 -8.35 -8.00 2.46
C ALA A 355 -7.30 -9.11 2.49
N HIS A 356 -6.51 -9.25 1.42
CA HIS A 356 -5.43 -10.23 1.41
C HIS A 356 -4.19 -9.75 2.18
N VAL A 357 -3.53 -10.68 2.84
CA VAL A 357 -2.20 -10.53 3.43
C VAL A 357 -1.29 -11.61 2.87
N LEU A 358 0.00 -11.27 2.75
CA LEU A 358 1.05 -12.21 2.42
C LEU A 358 1.83 -12.51 3.69
N MET A 359 1.89 -13.78 4.06
CA MET A 359 2.65 -14.28 5.20
C MET A 359 4.13 -14.44 4.86
N GLY A 360 4.98 -14.49 5.88
CA GLY A 360 6.44 -14.64 5.76
C GLY A 360 6.89 -15.90 5.02
N ASP A 361 6.08 -16.95 5.03
CA ASP A 361 6.33 -18.22 4.31
C ASP A 361 5.83 -18.21 2.86
N GLY A 362 5.25 -17.09 2.42
CA GLY A 362 4.69 -16.90 1.09
C GLY A 362 3.23 -17.35 0.95
N ALA A 363 2.54 -17.76 2.01
CA ALA A 363 1.10 -18.01 1.96
C ALA A 363 0.32 -16.70 1.79
N VAL A 364 -0.73 -16.73 0.96
CA VAL A 364 -1.66 -15.60 0.83
C VAL A 364 -2.94 -15.97 1.56
N LYS A 365 -3.33 -15.16 2.54
CA LYS A 365 -4.53 -15.36 3.36
C LYS A 365 -5.48 -14.19 3.17
N PHE A 366 -6.78 -14.44 3.27
CA PHE A 366 -7.78 -13.38 3.32
C PHE A 366 -8.21 -13.15 4.75
N VAL A 367 -7.86 -11.98 5.29
CA VAL A 367 -8.13 -11.61 6.69
C VAL A 367 -9.39 -10.76 6.75
N THR A 368 -10.28 -11.11 7.66
CA THR A 368 -11.56 -10.42 7.84
C THR A 368 -11.37 -9.04 8.49
N ASP A 369 -12.28 -8.11 8.20
CA ASP A 369 -12.35 -6.83 8.93
C ASP A 369 -12.76 -6.99 10.40
N SER A 370 -13.36 -8.15 10.75
CA SER A 370 -13.73 -8.53 12.11
C SER A 370 -12.62 -9.23 12.92
N ILE A 371 -11.38 -9.28 12.42
CA ILE A 371 -10.26 -9.87 13.17
C ILE A 371 -10.08 -9.17 14.53
N GLU A 372 -9.73 -9.96 15.55
CA GLU A 372 -9.44 -9.44 16.90
C GLU A 372 -8.25 -8.47 16.84
N ALA A 373 -8.51 -7.20 17.15
CA ALA A 373 -7.57 -6.08 16.97
C ALA A 373 -7.29 -5.31 18.28
N GLY A 374 -7.44 -5.98 19.41
CA GLY A 374 -7.15 -5.47 20.75
C GLY A 374 -7.80 -4.12 21.03
N ASN A 375 -7.07 -3.27 21.77
CA ASN A 375 -7.50 -1.91 22.02
C ASN A 375 -7.02 -0.97 20.90
N SER A 376 -7.86 -0.80 19.88
CA SER A 376 -7.59 0.12 18.75
C SER A 376 -7.47 1.60 19.15
N ASN A 377 -7.84 1.99 20.38
CA ASN A 377 -7.66 3.34 20.91
C ASN A 377 -6.37 3.51 21.72
N GLN A 378 -5.62 2.42 21.95
CA GLN A 378 -4.38 2.45 22.72
C GLN A 378 -3.30 3.21 21.96
N ALA A 379 -2.46 3.95 22.68
CA ALA A 379 -1.29 4.57 22.10
C ALA A 379 -0.36 3.52 21.47
N MET A 380 0.24 3.86 20.33
CA MET A 380 1.18 2.96 19.65
C MET A 380 2.43 2.68 20.47
N ILE A 381 3.05 1.53 20.17
CA ILE A 381 4.36 1.20 20.73
C ILE A 381 5.35 2.31 20.41
N SER A 382 5.98 2.85 21.46
CA SER A 382 6.93 3.96 21.35
C SER A 382 8.12 3.75 22.29
N TYR A 383 9.18 4.52 22.06
CA TYR A 383 10.41 4.40 22.86
C TYR A 383 10.22 4.81 24.33
N HIS A 384 9.36 5.78 24.61
CA HIS A 384 9.02 6.27 25.95
C HIS A 384 7.56 5.97 26.32
N GLY A 385 7.03 4.84 25.82
CA GLY A 385 5.66 4.44 26.10
C GLY A 385 5.44 4.10 27.58
N SER A 386 4.16 4.08 27.99
CA SER A 386 3.73 3.43 29.23
C SER A 386 4.11 1.94 29.24
N PRO A 387 4.07 1.22 30.37
CA PRO A 387 4.37 -0.22 30.41
C PRO A 387 3.62 -1.06 29.36
N ALA A 388 2.39 -0.68 28.99
CA ALA A 388 1.59 -1.36 27.96
C ALA A 388 1.99 -1.00 26.51
N THR A 389 2.87 -0.01 26.32
CA THR A 389 3.18 0.62 25.02
C THR A 389 4.67 0.90 24.83
N VAL A 390 5.51 0.41 25.73
CA VAL A 390 6.96 0.56 25.64
C VAL A 390 7.52 -0.46 24.66
N ALA A 391 8.60 -0.12 23.97
CA ALA A 391 9.27 -1.05 23.06
C ALA A 391 9.61 -2.38 23.77
N GLY A 392 9.17 -3.49 23.17
CA GLY A 392 9.30 -4.85 23.73
C GLY A 392 8.07 -5.35 24.49
N ALA A 393 7.07 -4.50 24.74
CA ALA A 393 5.77 -4.96 25.23
C ALA A 393 5.02 -5.77 24.16
N GLN A 394 4.08 -6.62 24.57
CA GLN A 394 3.15 -7.28 23.65
C GLN A 394 2.37 -6.25 22.82
N SER A 395 1.96 -6.59 21.60
CA SER A 395 1.12 -5.70 20.82
C SER A 395 -0.20 -5.38 21.55
N PRO A 396 -0.59 -4.10 21.68
CA PRO A 396 -1.88 -3.74 22.25
C PRO A 396 -3.05 -3.99 21.29
N TYR A 397 -2.75 -4.36 20.04
CA TYR A 397 -3.72 -4.54 18.96
C TYR A 397 -4.08 -6.00 18.73
N GLY A 398 -3.99 -6.82 19.78
CA GLY A 398 -4.48 -8.19 19.78
C GLY A 398 -3.79 -9.10 18.77
N LEU A 399 -4.51 -10.09 18.27
CA LEU A 399 -4.07 -11.02 17.24
C LEU A 399 -3.57 -10.27 16.00
N TRP A 400 -4.34 -9.28 15.54
CA TRP A 400 -3.96 -8.49 14.37
C TRP A 400 -2.59 -7.84 14.54
N GLY A 401 -2.38 -7.18 15.68
CA GLY A 401 -1.11 -6.58 16.06
C GLY A 401 0.03 -7.58 16.11
N ALA A 402 -0.17 -8.69 16.82
CA ALA A 402 0.80 -9.78 16.97
C ALA A 402 1.29 -10.30 15.62
N LEU A 403 0.37 -10.50 14.66
CA LEU A 403 0.68 -10.96 13.30
C LEU A 403 1.59 -10.01 12.53
N GLY A 404 1.67 -8.73 12.87
CA GLY A 404 2.62 -7.81 12.24
C GLY A 404 3.96 -7.71 12.93
N THR A 405 4.19 -8.45 14.02
CA THR A 405 5.46 -8.40 14.75
C THR A 405 6.35 -9.58 14.39
N ARG A 406 7.64 -9.31 14.17
CA ARG A 406 8.60 -10.34 13.72
C ARG A 406 9.33 -11.06 14.85
N ALA A 407 9.45 -10.46 16.04
CA ALA A 407 10.35 -10.93 17.09
C ALA A 407 9.98 -10.45 18.51
N ASN A 408 8.70 -10.48 18.87
CA ASN A 408 8.23 -10.16 20.23
C ASN A 408 7.80 -11.38 21.04
N LYS A 409 7.88 -12.59 20.47
CA LYS A 409 7.47 -13.86 21.11
C LYS A 409 5.98 -13.91 21.45
N GLU A 410 5.15 -13.33 20.59
CA GLU A 410 3.71 -13.37 20.74
C GLU A 410 3.20 -14.74 20.25
N VAL A 411 2.51 -15.49 21.13
CA VAL A 411 1.98 -16.82 20.80
C VAL A 411 0.63 -16.64 20.12
N ILE A 412 0.46 -17.29 18.96
CA ILE A 412 -0.78 -17.22 18.17
C ILE A 412 -1.56 -18.51 18.40
N ASP A 413 -2.57 -18.44 19.28
CA ASP A 413 -3.36 -19.60 19.71
C ASP A 413 -4.61 -19.87 18.85
N SER A 414 -4.88 -19.04 17.84
CA SER A 414 -6.09 -19.15 16.99
C SER A 414 -5.75 -19.18 15.50
N GLU A 415 -6.50 -19.98 14.73
CA GLU A 415 -6.46 -19.93 13.28
C GLU A 415 -7.19 -18.69 12.75
N PHE A 416 -6.62 -18.05 11.74
CA PHE A 416 -7.07 -16.79 11.14
C PHE A 416 -6.93 -16.80 9.62
#